data_AF-W7QES9-F1
#
_entry.id   AF-W7QES9-F1
#
_cell.length_a   1.000
_cell.length_b   1.000
_cell.length_c   1.000
_cell.angle_alpha   90.00
_cell.angle_beta   90.00
_cell.angle_gamma   90.00
#
_symmetry.space_group_name_H-M   'P 1'
#
loop_
_entity.id
_entity.type
_entity.pdbx_description
1 polymer ?
#
loop_
_entity_poly.entity_id
_entity_poly.type
_entity_poly.pdbx_seq_one_letter_code
_entity_poly.pdbx_strand_id
1 'polypeptide(L)'
;MRNNGPVTQVNHSLSPDDVLISKTDTQSYITYANPRFIEISGFSLDELVGSPHNLVRHPDMPEAVFEDMWKTLGSGKSWSGLVKNRCKNGDHYWVRANAVPLNEGGTIKGYASIRVKPSEEEVRQADEIYRDIREGGKRYVIQEGQWYRRGLLGMLSRFNPHSLGARIGGISALTLVLLGVTGIGGGYMIQQQSLDEERSELRVQAYDLEHQVFLGQQALLSGLIGGNGADTAQVVSEVSKAASGLAGAWSDLRAELSTHGIPVSDELEARMARLSNGAMVEIADHLQVGRIQQAEAAFARFVQQESSPVIAELDALQGELAQWAESAAFNFKFEEQLAGSSLSLHWPVD
;
A
#
# COMPACT_ATOMS: atom_id res chain seq x y z
N MET A 1 22.58 -15.97 -22.67
CA MET A 1 22.09 -17.23 -22.09
C MET A 1 22.77 -18.47 -22.70
N ARG A 2 23.00 -19.52 -21.91
CA ARG A 2 23.50 -20.85 -22.38
C ARG A 2 22.40 -21.55 -23.19
N ASN A 3 22.74 -22.15 -24.32
CA ASN A 3 21.83 -23.03 -25.05
C ASN A 3 21.79 -24.40 -24.37
N ASN A 4 20.65 -24.75 -23.75
CA ASN A 4 20.47 -26.01 -23.02
C ASN A 4 19.86 -27.14 -23.87
N GLY A 5 19.83 -26.98 -25.20
CA GLY A 5 19.30 -27.99 -26.12
C GLY A 5 17.84 -27.76 -26.50
N PRO A 6 17.24 -28.68 -27.29
CA PRO A 6 15.89 -28.53 -27.82
C PRO A 6 14.82 -28.60 -26.73
N VAL A 7 13.68 -27.93 -26.96
CA VAL A 7 12.49 -27.97 -26.10
C VAL A 7 11.30 -28.55 -26.88
N THR A 8 10.60 -29.52 -26.30
CA THR A 8 9.44 -30.20 -26.91
C THR A 8 8.13 -29.46 -26.65
N GLN A 9 8.13 -28.54 -25.67
CA GLN A 9 6.95 -27.87 -25.12
C GLN A 9 5.90 -28.83 -24.52
N VAL A 10 6.29 -30.07 -24.22
CA VAL A 10 5.47 -31.01 -23.44
C VAL A 10 5.72 -30.78 -21.95
N ASN A 11 4.64 -30.56 -21.18
CA ASN A 11 4.73 -30.37 -19.73
C ASN A 11 4.71 -31.72 -19.02
N HIS A 12 5.80 -32.04 -18.32
CA HIS A 12 5.89 -33.12 -17.36
C HIS A 12 5.27 -32.64 -16.02
N SER A 13 4.03 -33.04 -15.78
CA SER A 13 3.29 -32.64 -14.57
C SER A 13 3.84 -33.35 -13.34
N LEU A 14 4.12 -32.60 -12.28
CA LEU A 14 4.51 -33.16 -10.99
C LEU A 14 3.28 -33.74 -10.26
N SER A 15 3.52 -34.69 -9.36
CA SER A 15 2.56 -35.11 -8.33
C SER A 15 2.49 -34.07 -7.19
N PRO A 16 1.35 -33.92 -6.48
CA PRO A 16 1.27 -33.07 -5.29
C PRO A 16 2.30 -33.42 -4.20
N ASP A 17 2.70 -34.69 -4.11
CA ASP A 17 3.67 -35.18 -3.12
C ASP A 17 5.13 -35.00 -3.57
N ASP A 18 5.36 -34.49 -4.79
CA ASP A 18 6.71 -34.32 -5.31
C ASP A 18 7.44 -33.15 -4.64
N VAL A 19 8.54 -33.47 -3.97
CA VAL A 19 9.47 -32.50 -3.40
C VAL A 19 10.82 -32.65 -4.05
N LEU A 20 11.24 -31.61 -4.76
CA LEU A 20 12.48 -31.55 -5.52
C LEU A 20 13.49 -30.70 -4.74
N ILE A 21 14.66 -31.26 -4.42
CA ILE A 21 15.67 -30.60 -3.59
C ILE A 21 17.01 -30.59 -4.31
N SER A 22 17.66 -29.43 -4.34
CA SER A 22 19.05 -29.32 -4.76
C SER A 22 19.84 -28.39 -3.83
N LYS A 23 21.13 -28.64 -3.70
CA LYS A 23 22.09 -27.71 -3.08
C LYS A 23 23.17 -27.35 -4.08
N THR A 24 23.73 -26.16 -3.91
CA THR A 24 24.78 -25.61 -4.75
C THR A 24 25.85 -24.95 -3.88
N ASP A 25 27.05 -24.79 -4.43
CA ASP A 25 28.07 -23.89 -3.87
C ASP A 25 27.75 -22.41 -4.18
N THR A 26 28.64 -21.49 -3.78
CA THR A 26 28.47 -20.05 -4.03
C THR A 26 28.56 -19.66 -5.51
N GLN A 27 29.14 -20.52 -6.35
CA GLN A 27 29.25 -20.36 -7.79
C GLN A 27 28.09 -21.06 -8.53
N SER A 28 27.09 -21.56 -7.80
CA SER A 28 25.90 -22.23 -8.32
C SER A 28 26.16 -23.59 -8.97
N TYR A 29 27.28 -24.23 -8.68
CA TYR A 29 27.52 -25.63 -9.06
C TYR A 29 26.78 -26.54 -8.10
N ILE A 30 26.03 -27.50 -8.63
CA ILE A 30 25.21 -28.42 -7.83
C ILE A 30 26.13 -29.32 -7.02
N THR A 31 25.92 -29.36 -5.71
CA THR A 31 26.64 -30.22 -4.77
C THR A 31 25.79 -31.40 -4.31
N TYR A 32 24.47 -31.31 -4.48
CA TYR A 32 23.51 -32.34 -4.10
C TYR A 32 22.22 -32.18 -4.88
N ALA A 33 21.59 -33.30 -5.24
CA ALA A 33 20.23 -33.38 -5.73
C ALA A 33 19.54 -34.62 -5.12
N ASN A 34 18.28 -34.50 -4.71
CA ASN A 34 17.53 -35.65 -4.21
C ASN A 34 17.07 -36.57 -5.37
N PRO A 35 16.74 -37.84 -5.09
CA PRO A 35 16.30 -38.81 -6.11
C PRO A 35 15.14 -38.31 -6.97
N ARG A 36 14.18 -37.58 -6.38
CA ARG A 36 13.03 -37.07 -7.14
C ARG A 36 13.42 -36.00 -8.15
N PHE A 37 14.39 -35.14 -7.83
CA PHE A 37 14.91 -34.16 -8.79
C PHE A 37 15.64 -34.83 -9.97
N ILE A 38 16.42 -35.89 -9.69
CA ILE A 38 17.10 -36.70 -10.70
C ILE A 38 16.07 -37.32 -11.66
N GLU A 39 15.04 -37.97 -11.11
CA GLU A 39 13.98 -38.62 -11.87
C GLU A 39 13.21 -37.64 -12.78
N ILE A 40 12.70 -36.53 -12.21
CA ILE A 40 11.91 -35.54 -12.97
C ILE A 40 12.75 -34.82 -14.02
N SER A 41 14.00 -34.45 -13.69
CA SER A 41 14.87 -33.73 -14.63
C SER A 41 15.42 -34.64 -15.74
N GLY A 42 15.49 -35.95 -15.50
CA GLY A 42 16.03 -36.95 -16.43
C GLY A 42 17.57 -36.90 -16.57
N PHE A 43 18.26 -36.10 -15.76
CA PHE A 43 19.72 -36.09 -15.67
C PHE A 43 20.19 -37.06 -14.59
N SER A 44 21.31 -37.76 -14.83
CA SER A 44 21.91 -38.59 -13.78
C SER A 44 22.52 -37.73 -12.67
N LEU A 45 22.77 -38.33 -11.51
CA LEU A 45 23.47 -37.65 -10.41
C LEU A 45 24.84 -37.12 -10.86
N ASP A 46 25.60 -37.92 -11.61
CA ASP A 46 26.93 -37.56 -12.12
C ASP A 46 26.89 -36.40 -13.13
N GLU A 47 25.80 -36.27 -13.89
CA GLU A 47 25.59 -35.12 -14.79
C GLU A 47 25.21 -33.86 -14.02
N LEU A 48 24.51 -34.01 -12.89
CA LEU A 48 24.05 -32.90 -12.07
C LEU A 48 25.15 -32.37 -11.16
N VAL A 49 25.80 -33.23 -10.37
CA VAL A 49 26.80 -32.81 -9.39
C VAL A 49 28.03 -32.26 -10.10
N GLY A 50 28.49 -31.08 -9.69
CA GLY A 50 29.58 -30.36 -10.34
C GLY A 50 29.18 -29.66 -11.64
N SER A 51 27.91 -29.73 -12.06
CA SER A 51 27.37 -28.90 -13.15
C SER A 51 26.74 -27.61 -12.60
N PRO A 52 26.80 -26.50 -13.36
CA PRO A 52 26.09 -25.29 -12.99
C PRO A 52 24.58 -25.53 -13.01
N HIS A 53 23.86 -25.00 -12.02
CA HIS A 53 22.42 -25.19 -11.87
C HIS A 53 21.62 -24.70 -13.10
N ASN A 54 22.16 -23.79 -13.90
CA ASN A 54 21.53 -23.35 -15.14
C ASN A 54 21.39 -24.45 -16.20
N LEU A 55 21.93 -25.66 -16.00
CA LEU A 55 21.73 -26.83 -16.85
C LEU A 55 20.25 -27.16 -17.10
N VAL A 56 19.41 -27.02 -16.06
CA VAL A 56 17.96 -27.31 -16.13
C VAL A 56 17.13 -26.08 -16.51
N ARG A 57 17.76 -24.95 -16.83
CA ARG A 57 17.03 -23.71 -17.14
C ARG A 57 16.29 -23.85 -18.48
N HIS A 58 15.00 -23.52 -18.49
CA HIS A 58 14.23 -23.42 -19.73
C HIS A 58 14.53 -22.09 -20.47
N PRO A 59 14.67 -22.08 -21.80
CA PRO A 59 14.92 -20.86 -22.59
C PRO A 59 13.81 -19.80 -22.45
N ASP A 60 12.55 -20.24 -22.29
CA ASP A 60 11.42 -19.33 -22.04
C ASP A 60 11.49 -18.60 -20.69
N MET A 61 12.43 -18.91 -19.78
CA MET A 61 12.52 -18.16 -18.53
C MET A 61 13.25 -16.81 -18.73
N PRO A 62 12.59 -15.66 -18.46
CA PRO A 62 13.20 -14.35 -18.60
C PRO A 62 14.47 -14.20 -17.75
N GLU A 63 15.47 -13.47 -18.24
CA GLU A 63 16.69 -13.17 -17.47
C GLU A 63 16.37 -12.41 -16.18
N ALA A 64 15.40 -11.48 -16.22
CA ALA A 64 14.97 -10.68 -15.07
C ALA A 64 14.53 -11.52 -13.86
N VAL A 65 13.96 -12.72 -14.06
CA VAL A 65 13.55 -13.60 -12.95
C VAL A 65 14.79 -14.07 -12.17
N PHE A 66 15.86 -14.43 -12.88
CA PHE A 66 17.09 -14.92 -12.26
C PHE A 66 17.94 -13.78 -11.71
N GLU A 67 17.92 -12.61 -12.35
CA GLU A 67 18.56 -11.41 -11.80
C GLU A 67 17.97 -11.05 -10.42
N ASP A 68 16.64 -11.06 -10.30
CA ASP A 68 15.96 -10.87 -9.02
C ASP A 68 16.34 -11.96 -8.01
N MET A 69 16.36 -13.24 -8.42
CA MET A 69 16.78 -14.35 -7.57
C MET A 69 18.18 -14.14 -6.98
N TRP A 70 19.18 -13.84 -7.83
CA TRP A 70 20.55 -13.67 -7.37
C TRP A 70 20.73 -12.41 -6.52
N LYS A 71 20.01 -11.34 -6.83
CA LYS A 71 19.98 -10.13 -6.00
C LYS A 71 19.44 -10.44 -4.60
N THR A 72 18.34 -11.16 -4.50
CA THR A 72 17.70 -11.53 -3.24
C THR A 72 18.59 -12.46 -2.41
N LEU A 73 19.08 -13.55 -3.02
CA LEU A 73 19.94 -14.52 -2.34
C LEU A 73 21.27 -13.88 -1.91
N GLY A 74 21.86 -13.00 -2.73
CA GLY A 74 23.08 -12.27 -2.41
C GLY A 74 22.93 -11.30 -1.24
N SER A 75 21.71 -10.82 -0.98
CA SER A 75 21.38 -9.99 0.20
C SER A 75 21.15 -10.80 1.49
N GLY A 76 21.33 -12.12 1.45
CA GLY A 76 21.09 -13.01 2.59
C GLY A 76 19.62 -13.36 2.81
N LYS A 77 18.72 -12.96 1.89
CA LYS A 77 17.28 -13.24 1.96
C LYS A 77 16.92 -14.52 1.19
N SER A 78 15.80 -15.13 1.57
CA SER A 78 15.18 -16.21 0.82
C SER A 78 14.46 -15.68 -0.42
N TRP A 79 14.40 -16.48 -1.48
CA TRP A 79 13.68 -16.17 -2.72
C TRP A 79 12.60 -17.20 -2.98
N SER A 80 11.40 -16.79 -3.40
CA SER A 80 10.30 -17.69 -3.72
C SER A 80 9.59 -17.28 -5.01
N GLY A 81 9.63 -18.14 -6.04
CA GLY A 81 9.03 -17.83 -7.34
C GLY A 81 8.75 -19.04 -8.21
N LEU A 82 8.02 -18.82 -9.30
CA LEU A 82 7.67 -19.86 -10.28
C LEU A 82 8.78 -19.98 -11.32
N VAL A 83 9.23 -21.21 -11.57
CA VAL A 83 10.31 -21.49 -12.52
C VAL A 83 9.88 -22.61 -13.47
N LYS A 84 10.04 -22.36 -14.77
CA LYS A 84 9.97 -23.38 -15.83
C LYS A 84 11.37 -23.97 -16.01
N ASN A 85 11.50 -25.27 -15.78
CA ASN A 85 12.74 -26.01 -15.98
C ASN A 85 12.61 -26.95 -17.18
N ARG A 86 13.73 -27.26 -17.81
CA ARG A 86 13.86 -28.17 -18.95
C ARG A 86 14.40 -29.52 -18.47
N CYS A 87 13.73 -30.60 -18.84
CA CYS A 87 14.21 -31.97 -18.71
C CYS A 87 15.26 -32.30 -19.76
N LYS A 88 16.11 -33.31 -19.51
CA LYS A 88 17.16 -33.75 -20.45
C LYS A 88 16.61 -34.03 -21.86
N ASN A 89 15.46 -34.71 -21.93
CA ASN A 89 14.77 -35.08 -23.18
C ASN A 89 14.14 -33.89 -23.94
N GLY A 90 14.12 -32.69 -23.35
CA GLY A 90 13.53 -31.48 -23.93
C GLY A 90 12.12 -31.15 -23.43
N ASP A 91 11.48 -32.02 -22.66
CA ASP A 91 10.24 -31.67 -21.95
C ASP A 91 10.50 -30.58 -20.90
N HIS A 92 9.44 -30.07 -20.30
CA HIS A 92 9.57 -29.07 -19.25
C HIS A 92 8.68 -29.38 -18.06
N TYR A 93 9.00 -28.78 -16.92
CA TYR A 93 8.19 -28.89 -15.72
C TYR A 93 8.19 -27.54 -14.98
N TRP A 94 7.05 -27.23 -14.37
CA TRP A 94 6.86 -26.02 -13.58
C TRP A 94 6.98 -26.32 -12.10
N VAL A 95 7.66 -25.44 -11.38
CA VAL A 95 7.86 -25.56 -9.93
C VAL A 95 7.67 -24.22 -9.25
N ARG A 96 7.10 -24.25 -8.04
CA ARG A 96 7.29 -23.17 -7.06
C ARG A 96 8.59 -23.45 -6.31
N ALA A 97 9.60 -22.64 -6.56
CA ALA A 97 10.93 -22.80 -6.00
C ALA A 97 11.14 -21.84 -4.82
N ASN A 98 11.50 -22.39 -3.67
CA ASN A 98 11.97 -21.64 -2.51
C ASN A 98 13.48 -21.86 -2.39
N ALA A 99 14.27 -20.81 -2.62
CA ALA A 99 15.73 -20.84 -2.53
C ALA A 99 16.19 -20.06 -1.30
N VAL A 100 17.17 -20.60 -0.58
CA VAL A 100 17.72 -20.01 0.65
C VAL A 100 19.25 -20.03 0.62
N PRO A 101 19.91 -18.97 1.12
CA PRO A 101 21.35 -19.01 1.34
C PRO A 101 21.69 -19.95 2.49
N LEU A 102 22.74 -20.74 2.33
CA LEU A 102 23.32 -21.58 3.36
C LEU A 102 24.45 -20.82 4.04
N ASN A 103 24.20 -20.39 5.28
CA ASN A 103 25.16 -19.61 6.07
C ASN A 103 25.91 -20.51 7.05
N GLU A 104 27.23 -20.34 7.12
CA GLU A 104 28.09 -20.95 8.11
C GLU A 104 29.04 -19.87 8.67
N GLY A 105 28.93 -19.59 9.97
CA GLY A 105 29.74 -18.55 10.61
C GLY A 105 29.55 -17.14 10.03
N GLY A 106 28.32 -16.80 9.60
CA GLY A 106 28.00 -15.50 9.00
C GLY A 106 28.46 -15.33 7.54
N THR A 107 29.01 -16.37 6.91
CA THR A 107 29.40 -16.36 5.49
C THR A 107 28.49 -17.30 4.68
N ILE A 108 28.02 -16.85 3.52
CA ILE A 108 27.26 -17.68 2.58
C ILE A 108 28.22 -18.72 1.97
N LYS A 109 27.92 -20.00 2.14
CA LYS A 109 28.68 -21.14 1.58
C LYS A 109 28.04 -21.77 0.36
N GLY A 110 26.81 -21.40 0.07
CA GLY A 110 26.07 -21.90 -1.09
C GLY A 110 24.58 -21.65 -0.94
N TYR A 111 23.78 -22.36 -1.73
CA TYR A 111 22.34 -22.18 -1.75
C TYR A 111 21.64 -23.54 -1.75
N ALA A 112 20.51 -23.61 -1.06
CA ALA A 112 19.60 -24.75 -1.14
C ALA A 112 18.28 -24.31 -1.75
N SER A 113 17.63 -25.19 -2.51
CA SER A 113 16.30 -24.92 -3.02
C SER A 113 15.39 -26.13 -2.87
N ILE A 114 14.18 -25.87 -2.36
CA ILE A 114 13.08 -26.82 -2.27
C ILE A 114 12.00 -26.39 -3.25
N ARG A 115 11.49 -27.35 -4.01
CA ARG A 115 10.58 -27.11 -5.12
C ARG A 115 9.40 -28.05 -5.02
N VAL A 116 8.21 -27.49 -5.19
CA VAL A 116 6.93 -28.21 -5.13
C VAL A 116 6.09 -27.89 -6.35
N LYS A 117 5.07 -28.72 -6.58
CA LYS A 117 4.09 -28.50 -7.64
C LYS A 117 3.34 -27.17 -7.42
N PRO A 118 3.31 -26.27 -8.41
CA PRO A 118 2.46 -25.08 -8.40
C PRO A 118 1.04 -25.41 -8.86
N SER A 119 0.08 -24.52 -8.58
CA SER A 119 -1.26 -24.67 -9.14
C SER A 119 -1.28 -24.37 -10.64
N GLU A 120 -2.24 -24.92 -11.37
CA GLU A 120 -2.38 -24.67 -12.81
C GLU A 120 -2.63 -23.18 -13.11
N GLU A 121 -3.36 -22.50 -12.21
CA GLU A 121 -3.61 -21.07 -12.30
C GLU A 121 -2.32 -20.25 -12.20
N GLU A 122 -1.45 -20.61 -11.26
CA GLU A 122 -0.15 -19.95 -11.07
C GLU A 122 0.75 -20.13 -12.30
N VAL A 123 0.73 -21.33 -12.90
CA VAL A 123 1.48 -21.62 -14.12
C VAL A 123 0.97 -20.78 -15.29
N ARG A 124 -0.35 -20.72 -15.48
CA ARG A 124 -0.97 -19.93 -16.55
C ARG A 124 -0.60 -18.45 -16.43
N GLN A 125 -0.74 -17.87 -15.24
CA GLN A 125 -0.39 -16.48 -14.97
C GLN A 125 1.11 -16.21 -15.18
N ALA A 126 1.97 -17.10 -14.67
CA ALA A 126 3.41 -16.97 -14.83
C ALA A 126 3.82 -17.02 -16.30
N ASP A 127 3.25 -17.93 -17.10
CA ASP A 127 3.59 -18.06 -18.52
C ASP A 127 3.21 -16.80 -19.32
N GLU A 128 2.03 -16.22 -19.07
CA GLU A 128 1.59 -14.97 -19.68
C GLU A 128 2.50 -13.78 -19.32
N ILE A 129 2.83 -13.65 -18.03
CA ILE A 129 3.68 -12.55 -17.53
C ILE A 129 5.11 -12.71 -18.03
N TYR A 130 5.65 -13.93 -18.02
CA TYR A 130 6.99 -14.18 -18.51
C TYR A 130 7.07 -13.97 -20.03
N ARG A 131 6.02 -14.28 -20.79
CA ARG A 131 5.92 -13.91 -22.20
C ARG A 131 5.98 -12.40 -22.40
N ASP A 132 5.21 -11.62 -21.66
CA ASP A 132 5.26 -10.15 -21.70
C ASP A 132 6.68 -9.63 -21.44
N ILE A 133 7.34 -10.13 -20.40
CA ILE A 133 8.71 -9.70 -20.04
C ILE A 133 9.70 -10.07 -21.15
N ARG A 134 9.61 -11.28 -21.73
CA ARG A 134 10.47 -11.70 -22.86
C ARG A 134 10.31 -10.82 -24.09
N GLU A 135 9.09 -10.37 -24.35
CA GLU A 135 8.76 -9.47 -25.48
C GLU A 135 9.13 -8.00 -25.21
N GLY A 136 9.81 -7.71 -24.09
CA GLY A 136 10.22 -6.35 -23.72
C GLY A 136 9.14 -5.54 -23.02
N GLY A 137 8.05 -6.19 -22.62
CA GLY A 137 6.97 -5.62 -21.84
C GLY A 137 7.46 -5.03 -20.52
N LYS A 138 7.02 -3.81 -20.23
CA LYS A 138 7.31 -3.10 -18.97
C LYS A 138 6.11 -3.12 -18.03
N ARG A 139 5.16 -4.05 -18.21
CA ARG A 139 3.93 -4.12 -17.42
C ARG A 139 4.14 -4.73 -16.05
N TYR A 140 5.19 -5.53 -15.87
CA TYR A 140 5.48 -6.21 -14.61
C TYR A 140 6.90 -5.90 -14.12
N VAL A 141 7.09 -5.99 -12.81
CA VAL A 141 8.40 -6.03 -12.15
C VAL A 141 8.45 -7.27 -11.28
N ILE A 142 9.63 -7.90 -11.20
CA ILE A 142 9.85 -9.04 -10.33
C ILE A 142 10.61 -8.55 -9.11
N GLN A 143 10.15 -8.94 -7.93
CA GLN A 143 10.80 -8.65 -6.66
C GLN A 143 10.65 -9.85 -5.72
N GLU A 144 11.78 -10.39 -5.27
CA GLU A 144 11.85 -11.54 -4.35
C GLU A 144 11.07 -12.78 -4.85
N GLY A 145 10.98 -12.92 -6.18
CA GLY A 145 10.34 -14.03 -6.90
C GLY A 145 8.84 -13.88 -7.14
N GLN A 146 8.26 -12.78 -6.66
CA GLN A 146 6.89 -12.37 -6.95
C GLN A 146 6.88 -11.34 -8.08
N TRP A 147 5.85 -11.37 -8.91
CA TRP A 147 5.63 -10.38 -9.95
C TRP A 147 4.54 -9.38 -9.55
N TYR A 148 4.81 -8.11 -9.80
CA TYR A 148 3.90 -7.01 -9.51
C TYR A 148 3.66 -6.23 -10.78
N ARG A 149 2.43 -5.79 -11.02
CA ARG A 149 2.16 -4.87 -12.13
C ARG A 149 2.96 -3.57 -11.91
N ARG A 150 3.33 -2.86 -12.97
CA ARG A 150 3.92 -1.50 -12.93
C ARG A 150 2.82 -0.45 -13.11
N GLY A 151 3.01 0.73 -12.53
CA GLY A 151 2.01 1.81 -12.49
C GLY A 151 1.25 1.91 -11.16
N LEU A 152 0.27 2.83 -11.06
CA LEU A 152 -0.52 3.08 -9.84
C LEU A 152 -1.19 1.81 -9.29
N LEU A 153 -1.80 1.00 -10.15
CA LEU A 153 -2.37 -0.32 -9.79
C LEU A 153 -1.32 -1.34 -9.33
N GLY A 154 -0.09 -1.20 -9.83
CA GLY A 154 1.07 -1.97 -9.41
C GLY A 154 1.56 -1.64 -8.01
N MET A 155 1.53 -0.34 -7.68
CA MET A 155 1.84 0.20 -6.35
C MET A 155 0.87 -0.35 -5.30
N LEU A 156 -0.42 -0.49 -5.65
CA LEU A 156 -1.45 -1.14 -4.84
C LEU A 156 -1.24 -2.67 -4.68
N SER A 157 -0.64 -3.36 -5.66
CA SER A 157 -0.32 -4.80 -5.55
C SER A 157 0.93 -5.12 -4.73
N ARG A 158 1.84 -4.14 -4.57
CA ARG A 158 3.01 -4.19 -3.65
C ARG A 158 2.62 -3.87 -2.21
N PHE A 159 1.37 -3.51 -2.00
CA PHE A 159 0.80 -3.15 -0.72
C PHE A 159 0.61 -4.45 0.08
N ASN A 160 1.59 -4.79 0.91
CA ASN A 160 1.39 -5.75 1.98
C ASN A 160 0.89 -4.96 3.21
N PRO A 161 -0.43 -4.94 3.49
CA PRO A 161 -0.99 -4.15 4.60
C PRO A 161 -0.43 -4.58 5.98
N HIS A 162 0.25 -5.73 6.05
CA HIS A 162 0.89 -6.24 7.25
C HIS A 162 2.36 -5.79 7.42
N SER A 163 2.97 -5.10 6.45
CA SER A 163 4.34 -4.59 6.60
C SER A 163 4.36 -3.23 7.31
N LEU A 164 5.32 -3.04 8.22
CA LEU A 164 5.51 -1.77 8.95
C LEU A 164 5.62 -0.56 7.99
N GLY A 165 6.24 -0.75 6.82
CA GLY A 165 6.35 0.27 5.77
C GLY A 165 5.04 0.61 5.07
N ALA A 166 4.11 -0.34 4.88
CA ALA A 166 2.78 -0.06 4.34
C ALA A 166 1.86 0.63 5.36
N ARG A 167 2.06 0.34 6.66
CA ARG A 167 1.36 1.00 7.77
C ARG A 167 1.81 2.45 7.91
N ILE A 168 3.11 2.70 7.89
CA ILE A 168 3.69 4.06 7.86
C ILE A 168 3.29 4.79 6.56
N GLY A 169 3.38 4.13 5.40
CA GLY A 169 3.03 4.73 4.11
C GLY A 169 1.55 5.05 3.95
N GLY A 170 0.65 4.23 4.49
CA GLY A 170 -0.80 4.48 4.50
C GLY A 170 -1.18 5.64 5.41
N ILE A 171 -0.54 5.74 6.58
CA ILE A 171 -0.74 6.87 7.50
C ILE A 171 -0.17 8.15 6.88
N SER A 172 1.04 8.12 6.32
CA SER A 172 1.60 9.27 5.59
C SER A 172 0.79 9.67 4.36
N ALA A 173 0.15 8.74 3.65
CA ALA A 173 -0.75 9.06 2.54
C ALA A 173 -2.05 9.71 3.04
N LEU A 174 -2.62 9.23 4.14
CA LEU A 174 -3.79 9.85 4.80
C LEU A 174 -3.43 11.25 5.31
N THR A 175 -2.27 11.44 5.92
CA THR A 175 -1.74 12.75 6.32
C THR A 175 -1.51 13.66 5.12
N LEU A 176 -0.97 13.16 3.99
CA LEU A 176 -0.77 13.96 2.77
C LEU A 176 -2.08 14.34 2.07
N VAL A 177 -3.12 13.53 2.19
CA VAL A 177 -4.45 13.87 1.68
C VAL A 177 -5.11 14.93 2.56
N LEU A 178 -5.03 14.80 3.89
CA LEU A 178 -5.51 15.82 4.82
C LEU A 178 -4.72 17.14 4.69
N LEU A 179 -3.39 17.08 4.53
CA LEU A 179 -2.53 18.23 4.21
C LEU A 179 -2.76 18.79 2.80
N GLY A 180 -3.24 17.98 1.86
CA GLY A 180 -3.64 18.44 0.52
C GLY A 180 -4.92 19.27 0.58
N VAL A 181 -5.87 18.86 1.42
CA VAL A 181 -7.12 19.58 1.71
C VAL A 181 -6.83 20.92 2.39
N THR A 182 -5.95 20.95 3.40
CA THR A 182 -5.59 22.21 4.11
C THR A 182 -4.56 23.05 3.38
N GLY A 183 -3.63 22.47 2.63
CA GLY A 183 -2.60 23.16 1.87
C GLY A 183 -3.09 23.80 0.56
N ILE A 184 -4.05 23.19 -0.13
CA ILE A 184 -4.67 23.76 -1.34
C ILE A 184 -5.86 24.65 -0.95
N GLY A 185 -6.69 24.24 0.02
CA GLY A 185 -7.76 25.09 0.57
C GLY A 185 -7.19 26.33 1.26
N GLY A 186 -6.18 26.15 2.11
CA GLY A 186 -5.43 27.23 2.76
C GLY A 186 -4.59 28.03 1.77
N GLY A 187 -3.92 27.41 0.80
CA GLY A 187 -3.13 28.10 -0.23
C GLY A 187 -3.96 28.99 -1.16
N TYR A 188 -5.14 28.52 -1.59
CA TYR A 188 -6.09 29.31 -2.37
C TYR A 188 -6.68 30.47 -1.53
N MET A 189 -6.92 30.20 -0.25
CA MET A 189 -7.33 31.19 0.75
C MET A 189 -6.21 32.17 1.20
N ILE A 190 -4.94 31.81 1.02
CA ILE A 190 -3.74 32.64 1.26
C ILE A 190 -3.49 33.57 0.06
N GLN A 191 -3.88 33.16 -1.15
CA GLN A 191 -3.67 33.95 -2.36
C GLN A 191 -4.73 35.04 -2.60
N GLN A 192 -5.90 34.99 -1.95
CA GLN A 192 -6.84 36.11 -1.88
C GLN A 192 -6.58 36.97 -0.63
N GLN A 193 -5.83 38.04 -0.82
CA GLN A 193 -5.59 39.10 0.16
C GLN A 193 -6.87 39.91 0.44
N SER A 194 -7.71 39.46 1.37
CA SER A 194 -8.40 40.33 2.33
C SER A 194 -8.79 39.50 3.54
N LEU A 195 -8.36 39.97 4.72
CA LEU A 195 -8.63 39.36 6.01
C LEU A 195 -10.07 39.69 6.40
N ASP A 196 -11.00 38.81 6.04
CA ASP A 196 -12.35 38.85 6.63
C ASP A 196 -12.30 38.02 7.93
N GLU A 197 -12.67 38.61 9.07
CA GLU A 197 -12.70 37.95 10.39
C GLU A 197 -13.48 36.62 10.33
N GLU A 198 -14.60 36.58 9.61
CA GLU A 198 -15.47 35.40 9.42
C GLU A 198 -14.74 34.23 8.74
N ARG A 199 -13.79 34.50 7.84
CA ARG A 199 -12.99 33.46 7.16
C ARG A 199 -11.87 32.92 8.04
N SER A 200 -11.50 33.63 9.10
CA SER A 200 -10.46 33.20 10.02
C SER A 200 -10.96 32.14 11.00
N GLU A 201 -12.22 32.20 11.41
CA GLU A 201 -12.80 31.27 12.38
C GLU A 201 -13.01 29.88 11.79
N LEU A 202 -13.60 29.78 10.58
CA LEU A 202 -13.68 28.51 9.83
C LEU A 202 -12.30 27.88 9.60
N ARG A 203 -11.26 28.70 9.36
CA ARG A 203 -9.87 28.22 9.22
C ARG A 203 -9.31 27.67 10.52
N VAL A 204 -9.56 28.35 11.63
CA VAL A 204 -9.11 27.90 12.95
C VAL A 204 -9.80 26.59 13.33
N GLN A 205 -11.09 26.46 13.07
CA GLN A 205 -11.85 25.24 13.35
C GLN A 205 -11.42 24.06 12.46
N ALA A 206 -11.18 24.30 11.17
CA ALA A 206 -10.66 23.29 10.26
C ALA A 206 -9.23 22.84 10.66
N TYR A 207 -8.40 23.78 11.12
CA TYR A 207 -7.05 23.48 11.60
C TYR A 207 -7.06 22.68 12.91
N ASP A 208 -7.97 22.98 13.84
CA ASP A 208 -8.10 22.18 15.07
C ASP A 208 -8.56 20.76 14.76
N LEU A 209 -9.51 20.58 13.83
CA LEU A 209 -9.91 19.26 13.36
C LEU A 209 -8.71 18.46 12.82
N GLU A 210 -7.88 19.08 11.99
CA GLU A 210 -6.65 18.48 11.45
C GLU A 210 -5.66 18.11 12.57
N HIS A 211 -5.50 19.00 13.55
CA HIS A 211 -4.62 18.78 14.69
C HIS A 211 -5.05 17.57 15.53
N GLN A 212 -6.35 17.41 15.80
CA GLN A 212 -6.87 16.28 16.57
C GLN A 212 -6.73 14.95 15.83
N VAL A 213 -6.93 14.94 14.51
CA VAL A 213 -6.65 13.75 13.68
C VAL A 213 -5.16 13.39 13.77
N PHE A 214 -4.26 14.36 13.67
CA PHE A 214 -2.82 14.13 13.76
C PHE A 214 -2.40 13.53 15.11
N LEU A 215 -2.91 14.07 16.23
CA LEU A 215 -2.66 13.53 17.56
C LEU A 215 -3.16 12.09 17.71
N GLY A 216 -4.35 11.78 17.17
CA GLY A 216 -4.90 10.42 17.18
C GLY A 216 -4.05 9.43 16.40
N GLN A 217 -3.55 9.84 15.23
CA GLN A 217 -2.63 9.04 14.42
C GLN A 217 -1.31 8.77 15.14
N GLN A 218 -0.73 9.78 15.79
CA GLN A 218 0.52 9.65 16.53
C GLN A 218 0.38 8.68 17.70
N ALA A 219 -0.73 8.75 18.44
CA ALA A 219 -1.05 7.85 19.55
C ALA A 219 -1.29 6.40 19.09
N LEU A 220 -1.99 6.22 17.97
CA LEU A 220 -2.17 4.88 17.38
C LEU A 220 -0.84 4.28 16.89
N LEU A 221 0.00 5.10 16.27
CA LEU A 221 1.33 4.70 15.83
C LEU A 221 2.23 4.30 16.99
N SER A 222 2.23 5.06 18.09
CA SER A 222 3.03 4.73 19.27
C SER A 222 2.60 3.39 19.88
N GLY A 223 1.28 3.13 19.95
CA GLY A 223 0.71 1.86 20.39
C GLY A 223 1.05 0.66 19.53
N LEU A 224 1.00 0.83 18.20
CA LEU A 224 1.25 -0.25 17.25
C LEU A 224 2.75 -0.53 17.03
N ILE A 225 3.62 0.47 17.21
CA ILE A 225 5.07 0.34 17.03
C ILE A 225 5.77 -0.07 18.34
N GLY A 226 5.25 0.35 19.50
CA GLY A 226 5.92 0.20 20.80
C GLY A 226 6.03 -1.23 21.35
N GLY A 227 5.24 -2.19 20.86
CA GLY A 227 5.25 -3.58 21.37
C GLY A 227 5.09 -3.66 22.91
N ASN A 228 5.60 -4.74 23.54
CA ASN A 228 5.53 -5.00 25.00
C ASN A 228 6.21 -3.95 25.92
N GLY A 229 6.67 -2.80 25.39
CA GLY A 229 7.35 -1.75 26.14
C GLY A 229 6.65 -0.39 26.15
N ALA A 230 5.59 -0.17 25.37
CA ALA A 230 4.76 1.02 25.49
C ALA A 230 3.74 0.83 26.63
N ASP A 231 3.56 1.85 27.48
CA ASP A 231 2.47 1.85 28.46
C ASP A 231 1.14 1.87 27.70
N THR A 232 0.54 0.69 27.51
CA THR A 232 -0.72 0.51 26.80
C THR A 232 -1.83 1.36 27.39
N ALA A 233 -1.78 1.67 28.69
CA ALA A 233 -2.74 2.59 29.31
C ALA A 233 -2.53 4.03 28.84
N GLN A 234 -1.28 4.48 28.65
CA GLN A 234 -0.97 5.79 28.10
C GLN A 234 -1.44 5.90 26.64
N VAL A 235 -1.17 4.89 25.82
CA VAL A 235 -1.61 4.82 24.41
C VAL A 235 -3.14 4.90 24.32
N VAL A 236 -3.85 4.10 25.11
CA VAL A 236 -5.32 4.10 25.15
C VAL A 236 -5.85 5.47 25.58
N SER A 237 -5.19 6.11 26.55
CA SER A 237 -5.55 7.46 27.01
C SER A 237 -5.35 8.51 25.92
N GLU A 238 -4.24 8.46 25.19
CA GLU A 238 -3.93 9.40 24.11
C GLU A 238 -4.88 9.23 22.91
N VAL A 239 -5.20 7.99 22.53
CA VAL A 239 -6.18 7.69 21.46
C VAL A 239 -7.58 8.18 21.86
N SER A 240 -8.00 7.92 23.10
CA SER A 240 -9.30 8.38 23.62
C SER A 240 -9.40 9.91 23.67
N LYS A 241 -8.29 10.57 24.04
CA LYS A 241 -8.21 12.03 24.07
C LYS A 241 -8.31 12.62 22.67
N ALA A 242 -7.62 12.06 21.69
CA ALA A 242 -7.70 12.49 20.30
C ALA A 242 -9.08 12.23 19.68
N ALA A 243 -9.72 11.10 20.01
CA ALA A 243 -11.10 10.80 19.59
C ALA A 243 -12.10 11.84 20.11
N SER A 244 -11.97 12.19 21.39
CA SER A 244 -12.80 13.22 22.02
C SER A 244 -12.52 14.61 21.46
N GLY A 245 -11.25 14.93 21.19
CA GLY A 245 -10.86 16.18 20.53
C GLY A 245 -11.43 16.28 19.12
N LEU A 246 -11.36 15.21 18.33
CA LEU A 246 -11.93 15.15 16.99
C LEU A 246 -13.45 15.38 16.99
N ALA A 247 -14.17 14.78 17.94
CA ALA A 247 -15.60 15.00 18.09
C ALA A 247 -15.92 16.46 18.41
N GLY A 248 -15.14 17.09 19.29
CA GLY A 248 -15.28 18.51 19.63
C GLY A 248 -15.03 19.42 18.44
N ALA A 249 -13.88 19.28 17.79
CA ALA A 249 -13.50 20.08 16.62
C ALA A 249 -14.49 19.91 15.45
N TRP A 250 -15.05 18.72 15.24
CA TRP A 250 -16.10 18.50 14.25
C TRP A 250 -17.40 19.21 14.63
N SER A 251 -17.81 19.13 15.90
CA SER A 251 -18.99 19.83 16.39
C SER A 251 -18.88 21.34 16.20
N ASP A 252 -17.70 21.90 16.48
CA ASP A 252 -17.46 23.34 16.36
C ASP A 252 -17.44 23.78 14.89
N LEU A 253 -16.75 23.03 14.01
CA LEU A 253 -16.78 23.28 12.58
C LEU A 253 -18.20 23.15 12.00
N ARG A 254 -18.97 22.14 12.42
CA ARG A 254 -20.35 21.93 11.98
C ARG A 254 -21.26 23.10 12.36
N ALA A 255 -21.13 23.58 13.59
CA ALA A 255 -21.87 24.75 14.06
C ALA A 255 -21.56 25.97 13.18
N GLU A 256 -20.28 26.17 12.86
CA GLU A 256 -19.84 27.28 12.02
C GLU A 256 -20.35 27.15 10.58
N LEU A 257 -20.23 25.97 9.96
CA LEU A 257 -20.76 25.70 8.62
C LEU A 257 -22.27 25.96 8.55
N SER A 258 -23.01 25.61 9.60
CA SER A 258 -24.45 25.86 9.71
C SER A 258 -24.77 27.36 9.81
N THR A 259 -23.96 28.15 10.51
CA THR A 259 -24.12 29.61 10.59
C THR A 259 -24.02 30.25 9.21
N HIS A 260 -23.14 29.72 8.36
CA HIS A 260 -22.91 30.19 6.99
C HIS A 260 -23.82 29.54 5.94
N GLY A 261 -24.77 28.70 6.36
CA GLY A 261 -25.73 28.03 5.47
C GLY A 261 -25.10 26.99 4.54
N ILE A 262 -23.91 26.49 4.86
CA ILE A 262 -23.18 25.50 4.06
C ILE A 262 -23.69 24.11 4.42
N PRO A 263 -24.29 23.38 3.46
CA PRO A 263 -24.87 22.08 3.76
C PRO A 263 -23.76 21.04 4.02
N VAL A 264 -23.94 20.27 5.10
CA VAL A 264 -23.15 19.07 5.39
C VAL A 264 -23.99 17.86 5.02
N SER A 265 -23.42 16.91 4.28
CA SER A 265 -24.13 15.70 3.89
C SER A 265 -24.37 14.78 5.09
N ASP A 266 -25.52 14.11 5.13
CA ASP A 266 -25.84 13.12 6.17
C ASP A 266 -24.79 11.99 6.22
N GLU A 267 -24.19 11.65 5.08
CA GLU A 267 -23.15 10.64 4.96
C GLU A 267 -21.85 11.10 5.66
N LEU A 268 -21.42 12.35 5.44
CA LEU A 268 -20.24 12.91 6.10
C LEU A 268 -20.46 13.03 7.62
N GLU A 269 -21.65 13.43 8.04
CA GLU A 269 -22.02 13.49 9.46
C GLU A 269 -21.94 12.10 10.12
N ALA A 270 -22.55 11.10 9.50
CA ALA A 270 -22.51 9.72 9.99
C ALA A 270 -21.07 9.17 10.01
N ARG A 271 -20.22 9.62 9.09
CA ARG A 271 -18.83 9.18 9.00
C ARG A 271 -17.95 9.81 10.07
N MET A 272 -18.10 11.10 10.33
CA MET A 272 -17.40 11.78 11.42
C MET A 272 -17.76 11.19 12.79
N ALA A 273 -19.02 10.80 12.99
CA ALA A 273 -19.44 10.06 14.18
C ALA A 273 -18.77 8.67 14.30
N ARG A 274 -18.60 7.93 13.19
CA ARG A 274 -17.89 6.63 13.19
C ARG A 274 -16.39 6.79 13.46
N LEU A 275 -15.80 7.86 12.90
CA LEU A 275 -14.39 8.24 13.10
C LEU A 275 -14.08 8.55 14.56
N SER A 276 -14.90 9.41 15.19
CA SER A 276 -14.65 9.86 16.55
C SER A 276 -15.06 8.84 17.62
N ASN A 277 -16.19 8.14 17.44
CA ASN A 277 -16.79 7.33 18.51
C ASN A 277 -16.72 5.82 18.28
N GLY A 278 -16.42 5.38 17.05
CA GLY A 278 -16.44 3.97 16.68
C GLY A 278 -15.04 3.38 16.59
N ALA A 279 -14.33 3.71 15.52
CA ALA A 279 -13.10 3.00 15.16
C ALA A 279 -11.95 3.23 16.15
N MET A 280 -11.73 4.48 16.58
CA MET A 280 -10.64 4.78 17.52
C MET A 280 -10.87 4.17 18.90
N VAL A 281 -12.13 4.09 19.34
CA VAL A 281 -12.53 3.45 20.60
C VAL A 281 -12.36 1.93 20.51
N GLU A 282 -12.81 1.30 19.42
CA GLU A 282 -12.65 -0.15 19.21
C GLU A 282 -11.16 -0.57 19.22
N ILE A 283 -10.30 0.24 18.57
CA ILE A 283 -8.86 -0.02 18.56
C ILE A 283 -8.27 0.14 19.97
N ALA A 284 -8.65 1.19 20.69
CA ALA A 284 -8.20 1.44 22.05
C ALA A 284 -8.61 0.29 23.00
N ASP A 285 -9.86 -0.17 22.94
CA ASP A 285 -10.35 -1.30 23.75
C ASP A 285 -9.51 -2.57 23.50
N HIS A 286 -9.23 -2.89 22.24
CA HIS A 286 -8.40 -4.04 21.90
C HIS A 286 -6.95 -3.91 22.40
N LEU A 287 -6.37 -2.71 22.34
CA LEU A 287 -5.04 -2.44 22.89
C LEU A 287 -5.01 -2.56 24.42
N GLN A 288 -6.05 -2.09 25.10
CA GLN A 288 -6.16 -2.14 26.56
C GLN A 288 -6.12 -3.57 27.12
N VAL A 289 -6.76 -4.51 26.42
CA VAL A 289 -6.77 -5.94 26.81
C VAL A 289 -5.64 -6.76 26.17
N GLY A 290 -4.65 -6.10 25.56
CA GLY A 290 -3.48 -6.75 24.96
C GLY A 290 -3.77 -7.55 23.69
N ARG A 291 -4.91 -7.33 23.03
CA ARG A 291 -5.32 -8.04 21.81
C ARG A 291 -4.82 -7.31 20.57
N ILE A 292 -3.50 -7.27 20.41
CA ILE A 292 -2.83 -6.52 19.34
C ILE A 292 -3.32 -6.91 17.94
N GLN A 293 -3.52 -8.19 17.66
CA GLN A 293 -4.04 -8.64 16.36
C GLN A 293 -5.46 -8.14 16.07
N GLN A 294 -6.30 -8.00 17.09
CA GLN A 294 -7.67 -7.49 16.94
C GLN A 294 -7.68 -5.97 16.77
N ALA A 295 -6.81 -5.27 17.50
CA ALA A 295 -6.57 -3.83 17.31
C ALA A 295 -6.08 -3.54 15.88
N GLU A 296 -5.14 -4.34 15.37
CA GLU A 296 -4.66 -4.22 13.99
C GLU A 296 -5.76 -4.50 12.95
N ALA A 297 -6.62 -5.49 13.19
CA ALA A 297 -7.74 -5.81 12.31
C ALA A 297 -8.82 -4.73 12.32
N ALA A 298 -9.11 -4.12 13.47
CA ALA A 298 -10.00 -2.97 13.58
C ALA A 298 -9.43 -1.76 12.82
N PHE A 299 -8.14 -1.45 12.99
CA PHE A 299 -7.48 -0.37 12.26
C PHE A 299 -7.46 -0.60 10.74
N ALA A 300 -7.17 -1.81 10.27
CA ALA A 300 -7.15 -2.12 8.85
C ALA A 300 -8.55 -1.98 8.21
N ARG A 301 -9.60 -2.46 8.90
CA ARG A 301 -10.99 -2.29 8.46
C ARG A 301 -11.36 -0.82 8.38
N PHE A 302 -11.01 -0.05 9.40
CA PHE A 302 -11.23 1.38 9.44
C PHE A 302 -10.58 2.09 8.25
N VAL A 303 -9.28 1.88 8.01
CA VAL A 303 -8.58 2.49 6.87
C VAL A 303 -9.24 2.08 5.55
N GLN A 304 -9.59 0.80 5.36
CA GLN A 304 -10.18 0.34 4.11
C GLN A 304 -11.59 0.90 3.85
N GLN A 305 -12.43 0.97 4.89
CA GLN A 305 -13.82 1.38 4.77
C GLN A 305 -13.98 2.90 4.75
N GLU A 306 -13.11 3.63 5.43
CA GLU A 306 -13.28 5.06 5.64
C GLU A 306 -12.31 5.90 4.78
N SER A 307 -11.12 5.40 4.37
CA SER A 307 -10.15 6.24 3.64
C SER A 307 -10.65 6.77 2.30
N SER A 308 -11.17 5.93 1.40
CA SER A 308 -11.60 6.39 0.07
C SER A 308 -12.90 7.22 0.12
N PRO A 309 -13.93 6.86 0.90
CA PRO A 309 -15.18 7.63 0.93
C PRO A 309 -15.06 8.99 1.63
N VAL A 310 -14.30 9.08 2.74
CA VAL A 310 -14.03 10.37 3.42
C VAL A 310 -13.43 11.36 2.42
N ILE A 311 -12.51 10.92 1.57
CA ILE A 311 -11.83 11.80 0.61
C ILE A 311 -12.82 12.38 -0.40
N ALA A 312 -13.71 11.55 -0.95
CA ALA A 312 -14.70 12.03 -1.90
C ALA A 312 -15.72 12.99 -1.25
N GLU A 313 -16.10 12.73 -0.01
CA GLU A 313 -17.04 13.58 0.75
C GLU A 313 -16.41 14.91 1.19
N LEU A 314 -15.12 14.89 1.58
CA LEU A 314 -14.37 16.10 1.90
C LEU A 314 -14.09 16.95 0.65
N ASP A 315 -13.81 16.33 -0.49
CA ASP A 315 -13.67 17.03 -1.79
C ASP A 315 -15.00 17.69 -2.21
N ALA A 316 -16.13 17.02 -1.96
CA ALA A 316 -17.45 17.60 -2.17
C ALA A 316 -17.71 18.80 -1.23
N LEU A 317 -17.43 18.66 0.07
CA LEU A 317 -17.54 19.78 1.03
C LEU A 317 -16.62 20.95 0.65
N GLN A 318 -15.42 20.65 0.14
CA GLN A 318 -14.49 21.65 -0.36
C GLN A 318 -15.03 22.38 -1.59
N GLY A 319 -15.70 21.66 -2.49
CA GLY A 319 -16.41 22.27 -3.62
C GLY A 319 -17.54 23.20 -3.18
N GLU A 320 -18.31 22.82 -2.16
CA GLU A 320 -19.37 23.66 -1.56
C GLU A 320 -18.78 24.90 -0.87
N LEU A 321 -17.68 24.75 -0.11
CA LEU A 321 -16.96 25.85 0.53
C LEU A 321 -16.38 26.84 -0.49
N ALA A 322 -15.87 26.34 -1.63
CA ALA A 322 -15.37 27.18 -2.71
C ALA A 322 -16.52 27.97 -3.38
N GLN A 323 -17.65 27.32 -3.65
CA GLN A 323 -18.84 27.97 -4.20
C GLN A 323 -19.44 29.00 -3.23
N TRP A 324 -19.50 28.67 -1.94
CA TRP A 324 -19.88 29.62 -0.89
C TRP A 324 -18.92 30.82 -0.86
N ALA A 325 -17.60 30.59 -0.87
CA ALA A 325 -16.63 31.68 -0.86
C ALA A 325 -16.75 32.59 -2.10
N GLU A 326 -17.03 32.02 -3.27
CA GLU A 326 -17.27 32.77 -4.51
C GLU A 326 -18.59 33.56 -4.47
N SER A 327 -19.69 32.95 -4.00
CA SER A 327 -21.00 33.59 -3.87
C SER A 327 -21.03 34.66 -2.77
N ALA A 328 -20.36 34.43 -1.65
CA ALA A 328 -20.15 35.43 -0.60
C ALA A 328 -19.28 36.58 -1.11
N ALA A 329 -18.21 36.31 -1.87
CA ALA A 329 -17.43 37.36 -2.53
C ALA A 329 -18.23 38.13 -3.58
N PHE A 330 -19.18 37.48 -4.26
CA PHE A 330 -20.09 38.12 -5.21
C PHE A 330 -21.13 38.99 -4.49
N ASN A 331 -21.74 38.50 -3.41
CA ASN A 331 -22.67 39.25 -2.57
C ASN A 331 -21.98 40.45 -1.90
N PHE A 332 -20.77 40.29 -1.39
CA PHE A 332 -20.00 41.37 -0.78
C PHE A 332 -19.63 42.45 -1.81
N LYS A 333 -19.21 42.05 -3.02
CA LYS A 333 -18.98 43.00 -4.14
C LYS A 333 -20.25 43.69 -4.62
N PHE A 334 -21.40 43.04 -4.54
CA PHE A 334 -22.69 43.60 -4.94
C PHE A 334 -23.25 44.57 -3.88
N GLU A 335 -23.08 44.26 -2.60
CA GLU A 335 -23.51 45.13 -1.49
C GLU A 335 -22.59 46.35 -1.31
N GLU A 336 -21.27 46.21 -1.47
CA GLU A 336 -20.36 47.39 -1.48
C GLU A 336 -20.62 48.32 -2.67
N GLN A 337 -21.03 47.80 -3.83
CA GLN A 337 -21.40 48.65 -4.97
C GLN A 337 -22.75 49.36 -4.80
N LEU A 338 -23.69 48.79 -4.04
CA LEU A 338 -24.97 49.43 -3.74
C LEU A 338 -24.90 50.37 -2.53
N ALA A 339 -23.97 50.16 -1.59
CA ALA A 339 -23.69 51.09 -0.50
C ALA A 339 -22.96 52.37 -0.97
N GLY A 340 -22.27 52.32 -2.11
CA GLY A 340 -21.56 53.44 -2.72
C GLY A 340 -22.37 54.33 -3.68
N SER A 341 -23.58 53.91 -4.08
CA SER A 341 -24.44 54.69 -4.99
C SER A 341 -25.70 55.21 -4.31
N SER A 342 -25.53 56.12 -3.34
CA SER A 342 -26.58 57.11 -3.01
C SER A 342 -26.61 58.21 -4.09
N LEU A 343 -26.88 57.81 -5.34
CA LEU A 343 -27.27 58.79 -6.37
C LEU A 343 -28.72 59.18 -6.10
N SER A 344 -28.85 60.23 -5.30
CA SER A 344 -30.05 61.02 -5.14
C SER A 344 -30.51 61.51 -6.53
N LEU A 345 -31.50 60.81 -7.10
CA LEU A 345 -32.27 61.31 -8.23
C LEU A 345 -33.17 62.45 -7.72
N HIS A 346 -32.64 63.66 -7.75
CA HIS A 346 -33.41 64.89 -7.71
C HIS A 346 -34.21 64.98 -9.02
N TRP A 347 -35.54 64.88 -8.93
CA TRP A 347 -36.41 65.29 -10.02
C TRP A 347 -36.65 66.79 -9.89
N PRO A 348 -36.29 67.64 -10.87
CA PRO A 348 -36.74 69.02 -10.84
C PRO A 348 -38.22 69.04 -11.20
N VAL A 349 -39.01 69.53 -10.25
CA VAL A 349 -40.33 70.08 -10.52
C VAL A 349 -40.09 71.54 -10.95
N ASP A 350 -40.83 71.92 -11.99
CA ASP A 350 -40.92 73.21 -12.71
C ASP A 350 -40.02 73.38 -13.95
#